data_AF-A0A2M8L4I2-F1
#
_entry.id   AF-A0A2M8L4I2-F1
#
_cell.length_a   1.000
_cell.length_b   1.000
_cell.length_c   1.000
_cell.angle_alpha   90.00
_cell.angle_beta   90.00
_cell.angle_gamma   90.00
#
_symmetry.space_group_name_H-M   'P 1'
#
loop_
_entity.id
_entity.type
_entity.pdbx_description
1 polymer ?
#
loop_
_entity_poly.entity_id
_entity_poly.type
_entity_poly.pdbx_seq_one_letter_code
_entity_poly.pdbx_strand_id
1 'polypeptide(L)'
;MDSKVSKAKISSRKTKIVNQLKLNLRNKDLVAPCGLYCGECGAFQDGRCGGCISRKGLCLKYTKICKIYSCCVEKKGLRVCGQCKEFPCRKFPAFFDTPAWRREVLG
;
A
#
# COMPACT_ATOMS: atom_id res chain seq x y z
N MET A 1 43.60 24.06 -33.40
CA MET A 1 42.26 23.45 -33.34
C MET A 1 42.22 22.49 -32.16
N ASP A 2 41.02 22.22 -31.65
CA ASP A 2 40.69 21.27 -30.58
C ASP A 2 40.77 21.77 -29.14
N SER A 3 39.58 21.93 -28.54
CA SER A 3 39.27 21.60 -27.13
C SER A 3 37.77 21.80 -26.89
N LYS A 4 36.92 20.97 -27.53
CA LYS A 4 35.49 20.86 -27.17
C LYS A 4 35.39 20.07 -25.86
N VAL A 5 35.60 20.74 -24.72
CA VAL A 5 35.26 20.18 -23.40
C VAL A 5 33.77 20.44 -23.13
N SER A 6 32.97 19.54 -23.69
CA SER A 6 31.85 18.85 -23.04
C SER A 6 30.89 19.68 -22.17
N LYS A 7 29.87 20.24 -22.83
CA LYS A 7 28.54 20.63 -22.28
C LYS A 7 27.78 19.48 -21.56
N ALA A 8 28.42 18.33 -21.33
CA ALA A 8 27.82 17.12 -20.79
C ALA A 8 27.67 17.09 -19.26
N LYS A 9 28.32 17.99 -18.50
CA LYS A 9 28.32 17.93 -17.02
C LYS A 9 27.17 18.69 -16.34
N ILE A 10 26.50 19.61 -17.04
CA ILE A 10 25.39 20.41 -16.48
C ILE A 10 24.03 19.69 -16.66
N SER A 11 23.93 18.78 -17.63
CA SER A 11 22.72 18.01 -17.95
C SER A 11 22.34 16.97 -16.86
N SER A 12 23.33 16.48 -16.08
CA SER A 12 23.10 15.42 -15.08
C SER A 12 22.46 15.90 -13.76
N ARG A 13 22.63 17.17 -13.37
CA ARG A 13 22.10 17.69 -12.09
C ARG A 13 20.64 18.14 -12.16
N LYS A 14 20.19 18.67 -13.30
CA LYS A 14 18.78 19.09 -13.47
C LYS A 14 17.83 17.90 -13.51
N THR A 15 18.24 16.77 -14.09
CA THR A 15 17.42 15.55 -14.18
C THR A 15 17.18 14.90 -12.82
N LYS A 16 18.14 14.97 -11.89
CA LYS A 16 17.96 14.45 -10.52
C LYS A 16 16.93 15.24 -9.71
N ILE A 17 16.86 16.57 -9.86
CA ILE A 17 15.94 17.42 -9.11
C ILE A 17 14.50 17.28 -9.64
N VAL A 18 14.31 17.22 -10.96
CA VAL A 18 12.97 16.99 -11.55
C VAL A 18 12.45 15.56 -11.29
N ASN A 19 13.34 14.58 -11.11
CA ASN A 19 12.99 13.23 -10.63
C ASN A 19 12.74 13.16 -9.13
N GLN A 20 13.25 14.11 -8.32
CA GLN A 20 12.87 14.23 -6.90
C GLN A 20 11.53 14.95 -6.72
N LEU A 21 11.16 15.84 -7.63
CA LEU A 21 9.88 16.56 -7.62
C LEU A 21 8.74 15.82 -8.35
N LYS A 22 9.04 14.74 -9.07
CA LYS A 22 8.04 13.82 -9.61
C LYS A 22 8.02 12.54 -8.78
N LEU A 23 6.81 12.17 -8.33
CA LEU A 23 6.40 10.86 -7.80
C LEU A 23 6.38 10.68 -6.27
N ASN A 24 5.57 11.49 -5.60
CA ASN A 24 4.72 10.99 -4.51
C ASN A 24 3.52 10.16 -5.08
N LEU A 25 3.73 9.38 -6.14
CA LEU A 25 2.68 8.47 -6.61
C LEU A 25 2.69 7.25 -5.68
N ARG A 26 1.67 7.16 -4.82
CA ARG A 26 1.42 5.97 -4.02
C ARG A 26 1.40 4.73 -4.91
N ASN A 27 2.17 3.71 -4.54
CA ASN A 27 2.17 2.44 -5.27
C ASN A 27 0.80 1.76 -5.08
N LYS A 28 0.02 1.64 -6.16
CA LYS A 28 -1.33 1.05 -6.12
C LYS A 28 -1.35 -0.38 -5.57
N ASP A 29 -0.24 -1.11 -5.67
CA ASP A 29 -0.12 -2.47 -5.13
C ASP A 29 -0.12 -2.51 -3.61
N LEU A 30 0.18 -1.39 -2.94
CA LEU A 30 0.15 -1.25 -1.49
C LEU A 30 -1.23 -0.85 -0.95
N VAL A 31 -2.26 -0.73 -1.78
CA VAL A 31 -3.62 -0.55 -1.30
C VAL A 31 -4.13 -1.87 -0.72
N ALA A 32 -4.47 -1.89 0.57
CA ALA A 32 -5.04 -3.04 1.24
C ALA A 32 -6.49 -3.29 0.78
N PRO A 33 -7.07 -4.48 1.03
CA PRO A 33 -8.45 -4.77 0.63
C PRO A 33 -9.48 -3.82 1.26
N CYS A 34 -9.19 -3.29 2.45
CA CYS A 34 -10.02 -2.29 3.11
C CYS A 34 -9.87 -0.86 2.54
N GLY A 35 -8.95 -0.63 1.61
CA GLY A 35 -8.66 0.68 1.02
C GLY A 35 -7.55 1.47 1.71
N LEU A 36 -7.05 1.03 2.86
CA LEU A 36 -5.91 1.66 3.54
C LEU A 36 -4.61 1.46 2.74
N TYR A 37 -3.71 2.44 2.80
CA TYR A 37 -2.42 2.37 2.12
C TYR A 37 -1.35 1.76 3.03
N CYS A 38 -0.85 0.57 2.69
CA CYS A 38 0.17 -0.12 3.48
C CYS A 38 1.49 0.63 3.56
N GLY A 39 1.79 1.56 2.64
CA GLY A 39 3.00 2.38 2.71
C GLY A 39 3.08 3.27 3.96
N GLU A 40 1.94 3.60 4.59
CA GLU A 40 1.89 4.31 5.88
C GLU A 40 1.79 3.36 7.10
N CYS A 41 1.82 2.04 6.88
CA CYS A 41 1.75 1.09 7.99
C CYS A 41 3.14 0.94 8.62
N GLY A 42 3.25 1.15 9.93
CA GLY A 42 4.52 0.98 10.65
C GLY A 42 5.17 -0.40 10.42
N ALA A 43 4.40 -1.49 10.48
CA ALA A 43 4.94 -2.83 10.20
C ALA A 43 5.45 -3.02 8.77
N PHE A 44 4.92 -2.28 7.79
CA PHE A 44 5.43 -2.28 6.41
C PHE A 44 6.71 -1.44 6.31
N GLN A 45 6.71 -0.25 6.91
CA GLN A 45 7.88 0.64 6.94
C GLN A 45 9.07 0.00 7.67
N ASP A 46 8.82 -0.77 8.72
CA ASP A 46 9.82 -1.56 9.45
C ASP A 46 10.31 -2.81 8.69
N GLY A 47 9.78 -3.08 7.49
CA GLY A 47 10.13 -4.27 6.69
C GLY A 47 9.59 -5.60 7.22
N ARG A 48 8.79 -5.59 8.30
CA ARG A 48 8.20 -6.79 8.90
C ARG A 48 7.00 -7.33 8.12
N CYS A 49 6.46 -6.56 7.20
CA CYS A 49 5.22 -6.84 6.47
C CYS A 49 5.37 -6.44 4.99
N GLY A 50 4.92 -7.29 4.07
CA GLY A 50 4.88 -6.97 2.64
C GLY A 50 3.62 -6.21 2.20
N GLY A 51 2.73 -5.88 3.13
CA GLY A 51 1.42 -5.28 2.88
C GLY A 51 0.32 -6.33 2.73
N CYS A 52 -0.91 -5.97 3.08
CA CYS A 52 -2.02 -6.92 3.28
C CYS A 52 -2.32 -7.82 2.08
N ILE A 53 -2.02 -7.39 0.86
CA ILE A 53 -2.25 -8.17 -0.37
C ILE A 53 -1.09 -9.09 -0.71
N SER A 54 0.13 -8.70 -0.35
CA SER A 54 1.32 -9.48 -0.68
C SER A 54 1.31 -10.89 -0.09
N ARG A 55 0.58 -11.07 1.02
CA ARG A 55 0.64 -12.26 1.89
C ARG A 55 2.07 -12.64 2.28
N LYS A 56 2.93 -11.65 2.53
CA LYS A 56 4.32 -11.84 2.97
C LYS A 56 4.57 -11.15 4.32
N GLY A 57 5.27 -11.85 5.21
CA GLY A 57 5.60 -11.34 6.54
C GLY A 57 4.39 -11.27 7.46
N LEU A 58 4.36 -10.26 8.32
CA LEU A 58 3.41 -10.15 9.43
C LEU A 58 1.93 -10.12 8.98
N CYS A 59 1.65 -9.64 7.76
CA CYS A 59 0.27 -9.65 7.25
C CYS A 59 -0.34 -11.05 7.15
N LEU A 60 0.45 -12.14 7.07
CA LEU A 60 -0.09 -13.50 7.07
C LEU A 60 -0.92 -13.80 8.33
N LYS A 61 -0.52 -13.25 9.48
CA LYS A 61 -1.29 -13.37 10.73
C LYS A 61 -2.54 -12.49 10.66
N TYR A 62 -2.38 -11.25 10.21
CA TYR A 62 -3.46 -10.27 10.12
C TYR A 62 -4.57 -10.69 9.16
N THR A 63 -4.22 -11.23 8.00
CA THR A 63 -5.19 -11.63 6.98
C THR A 63 -6.03 -12.83 7.41
N LYS A 64 -5.51 -13.69 8.31
CA LYS A 64 -6.28 -14.84 8.85
C LYS A 64 -7.45 -14.42 9.73
N ILE A 65 -7.32 -13.30 10.44
CA ILE A 65 -8.36 -12.79 11.36
C ILE A 65 -9.18 -11.63 10.77
N CYS A 66 -8.66 -10.99 9.71
CA CYS A 66 -9.30 -9.84 9.09
C CYS A 66 -10.56 -10.24 8.31
N LYS A 67 -11.73 -9.89 8.86
CA LYS A 67 -13.04 -10.14 8.23
C LYS A 67 -13.18 -9.45 6.86
N ILE A 68 -12.51 -8.32 6.65
CA ILE A 68 -12.48 -7.65 5.34
C ILE A 68 -11.67 -8.46 4.33
N TYR A 69 -10.50 -8.97 4.72
CA TYR A 69 -9.68 -9.79 3.83
C TYR A 69 -10.43 -11.05 3.40
N SER A 70 -11.02 -11.77 4.37
CA SER A 70 -11.78 -12.99 4.07
C SER A 70 -13.00 -12.72 3.18
N CYS A 71 -13.75 -11.65 3.43
CA CYS A 71 -14.89 -11.29 2.60
C CYS A 71 -14.48 -10.85 1.19
N CYS A 72 -13.57 -9.87 1.11
CA CYS A 72 -13.20 -9.20 -0.13
C CYS A 72 -12.35 -10.09 -1.03
N VAL A 73 -11.24 -10.62 -0.51
CA VAL A 73 -10.25 -11.33 -1.30
C VAL A 73 -10.59 -12.81 -1.42
N GLU A 74 -10.81 -13.50 -0.29
CA GLU A 74 -10.98 -14.95 -0.31
C GLU A 74 -12.34 -15.38 -0.87
N LYS A 75 -13.44 -14.77 -0.40
CA LYS A 75 -14.80 -15.17 -0.79
C LYS A 75 -15.27 -14.52 -2.09
N LYS A 76 -15.01 -13.22 -2.27
CA LYS A 76 -15.49 -12.46 -3.43
C LYS A 76 -14.45 -12.34 -4.56
N GLY A 77 -13.18 -12.71 -4.35
CA GLY A 77 -12.13 -12.61 -5.36
C GLY A 77 -11.81 -11.16 -5.78
N LEU A 78 -12.16 -10.17 -4.94
CA LEU A 78 -11.98 -8.75 -5.22
C LEU A 78 -10.67 -8.23 -4.63
N ARG A 79 -10.04 -7.29 -5.33
CA ARG A 79 -8.77 -6.68 -4.90
C ARG A 79 -8.97 -5.69 -3.75
N VAL A 80 -10.08 -4.96 -3.77
CA VAL A 80 -10.46 -3.98 -2.75
C VAL A 80 -11.98 -3.93 -2.58
N CYS A 81 -12.46 -3.58 -1.38
CA CYS A 81 -13.89 -3.49 -1.09
C CYS A 81 -14.63 -2.54 -2.03
N GLY A 82 -13.97 -1.47 -2.51
CA GLY A 82 -14.56 -0.52 -3.46
C GLY A 82 -14.91 -1.12 -4.83
N GLN A 83 -14.43 -2.32 -5.16
CA GLN A 83 -14.85 -3.05 -6.37
C GLN A 83 -16.14 -3.86 -6.15
N CYS A 84 -16.62 -3.95 -4.91
CA CYS A 84 -17.83 -4.70 -4.61
C CYS A 84 -19.07 -3.89 -5.03
N LYS A 85 -19.99 -4.53 -5.77
CA LYS A 85 -21.25 -3.90 -6.20
C LYS A 85 -22.15 -3.44 -5.03
N GLU A 86 -21.99 -4.07 -3.87
CA GLU A 86 -22.73 -3.74 -2.65
C GLU A 86 -22.01 -2.70 -1.78
N PHE A 87 -20.87 -2.16 -2.24
CA PHE A 87 -20.10 -1.20 -1.46
C PHE A 87 -20.79 0.16 -1.39
N PRO A 88 -20.90 0.80 -0.20
CA PRO A 88 -20.49 0.31 1.11
C PRO A 88 -21.50 -0.70 1.69
N CYS A 89 -21.08 -1.94 1.92
CA CYS A 89 -21.94 -2.96 2.52
C CYS A 89 -21.86 -2.90 4.06
N ARG A 90 -22.87 -3.43 4.76
CA ARG A 90 -22.91 -3.46 6.25
C ARG A 90 -21.66 -4.03 6.95
N LYS A 91 -20.85 -4.85 6.26
CA LYS A 91 -19.61 -5.43 6.82
C LYS A 91 -18.46 -4.43 6.87
N PHE A 92 -18.47 -3.42 6.01
CA PHE A 92 -17.40 -2.43 5.92
C PHE A 92 -17.35 -1.49 7.13
N PRO A 93 -18.43 -0.76 7.50
CA PRO A 93 -18.39 0.12 8.68
C PRO A 93 -18.17 -0.69 9.97
N ALA A 94 -18.83 -1.84 10.13
CA ALA A 94 -18.67 -2.72 11.28
C ALA A 94 -17.22 -3.17 11.54
N PHE A 95 -16.37 -3.19 10.51
CA PHE A 95 -14.94 -3.49 10.68
C PHE A 95 -14.16 -2.33 11.31
N PHE A 96 -14.52 -1.08 11.01
CA PHE A 96 -13.86 0.11 11.56
C PHE A 96 -14.45 0.54 12.91
N ASP A 97 -15.72 0.25 13.15
CA ASP A 97 -16.44 0.63 14.37
C ASP A 97 -15.97 -0.13 15.62
N THR A 98 -15.26 -1.25 15.44
CA THR A 98 -14.70 -2.02 16.56
C THR A 98 -13.19 -1.81 16.66
N PRO A 99 -12.64 -1.32 17.80
CA PRO A 99 -11.18 -1.21 18.00
C PRO A 99 -10.46 -2.56 18.03
N ALA A 100 -11.20 -3.67 17.92
CA ALA A 100 -10.68 -5.03 17.91
C ALA A 100 -9.59 -5.21 16.85
N TRP A 101 -9.72 -4.61 15.66
CA TRP A 101 -8.66 -4.66 14.66
C TRP A 101 -7.36 -4.01 15.18
N ARG A 102 -7.43 -2.95 15.99
CA ARG A 102 -6.25 -2.29 16.56
C ARG A 102 -5.54 -3.21 17.55
N ARG A 103 -6.31 -3.88 18.42
CA ARG A 103 -5.78 -4.79 19.46
C ARG A 103 -5.32 -6.15 18.92
N GLU A 104 -6.03 -6.70 17.93
CA GLU A 104 -5.70 -8.00 17.33
C GLU A 104 -4.59 -7.93 16.28
N VAL A 105 -4.42 -6.78 15.61
CA VAL A 105 -3.39 -6.58 14.57
C VAL A 105 -2.15 -5.91 15.14
N LEU A 106 -2.27 -4.91 16.00
CA LEU A 106 -1.10 -4.13 16.46
C LEU A 106 -0.54 -4.57 17.82
N GLY A 107 -1.29 -5.38 18.58
CA GLY A 107 -0.98 -5.64 20.00
C GLY A 107 -1.45 -4.48 20.86
#